data_AF-A0AAD6II46-F1
#
_entry.id   AF-A0AAD6II46-F1
#
_cell.length_a   1.000
_cell.length_b   1.000
_cell.length_c   1.000
_cell.angle_alpha   90.00
_cell.angle_beta   90.00
_cell.angle_gamma   90.00
#
_symmetry.space_group_name_H-M   'P 1'
#
loop_
_entity.id
_entity.type
_entity.pdbx_description
1 polymer ?
#
loop_
_entity_poly.entity_id
_entity_poly.type
_entity_poly.pdbx_seq_one_letter_code
_entity_poly.pdbx_strand_id
1 'polypeptide(L)'
;METSKTTLGVDHPDTLTSIANLASTFWNQGRWEEAEQLQVLVTETSKTKLGVDHPSTLTSMDNLASTYIDQDQWQEAEQLQVLVMERSKTKLGVDHPDTLTSMANLAFT
;
A
#
# COMPACT_ATOMS: atom_id res chain seq x y z
N MET A 1 -3.56 -9.77 -17.74
CA MET A 1 -4.22 -8.79 -16.85
C MET A 1 -5.29 -7.94 -17.55
N GLU A 2 -5.37 -7.94 -18.88
CA GLU A 2 -6.40 -7.19 -19.61
C GLU A 2 -7.82 -7.75 -19.47
N THR A 3 -7.98 -9.06 -19.20
CA THR A 3 -9.29 -9.72 -19.16
C THR A 3 -10.09 -9.46 -17.88
N SER A 4 -9.44 -9.33 -16.71
CA SER A 4 -10.12 -9.07 -15.44
C SER A 4 -10.66 -7.64 -15.34
N LYS A 5 -9.94 -6.67 -15.94
CA LYS A 5 -10.34 -5.25 -15.95
C LYS A 5 -11.67 -5.02 -16.68
N THR A 6 -12.00 -5.84 -17.67
CA THR A 6 -13.20 -5.65 -18.51
C THR A 6 -14.47 -6.23 -17.91
N THR A 7 -14.38 -7.25 -17.05
CA THR A 7 -15.57 -7.97 -16.54
C THR A 7 -15.96 -7.60 -15.11
N LEU A 8 -14.99 -7.28 -14.25
CA LEU A 8 -15.22 -7.01 -12.83
C LEU A 8 -15.12 -5.52 -12.47
N GLY A 9 -14.51 -4.70 -13.35
CA GLY A 9 -14.16 -3.32 -13.07
C GLY A 9 -12.86 -3.19 -12.26
N VAL A 10 -12.24 -2.01 -12.32
CA VAL A 10 -10.97 -1.72 -11.64
C VAL A 10 -11.07 -1.76 -10.11
N ASP A 11 -12.28 -1.54 -9.60
CA ASP A 11 -12.57 -1.45 -8.16
C ASP A 11 -12.86 -2.81 -7.50
N HIS A 12 -12.95 -3.89 -8.27
CA HIS A 12 -13.26 -5.20 -7.70
C HIS A 12 -12.11 -5.73 -6.84
N PRO A 13 -12.36 -6.33 -5.66
CA PRO A 13 -11.30 -6.85 -4.78
C PRO A 13 -10.28 -7.76 -5.48
N ASP A 14 -10.77 -8.67 -6.34
CA ASP A 14 -9.90 -9.56 -7.12
C ASP A 14 -9.05 -8.79 -8.16
N THR A 15 -9.60 -7.72 -8.74
CA THR A 15 -8.87 -6.85 -9.66
C THR A 15 -7.79 -6.07 -8.90
N LEU A 16 -8.11 -5.50 -7.74
CA LEU A 16 -7.15 -4.79 -6.89
C LEU A 16 -6.02 -5.71 -6.41
N THR A 17 -6.35 -6.94 -6.01
CA THR A 17 -5.35 -7.96 -5.65
C THR A 17 -4.44 -8.28 -6.83
N SER A 18 -5.01 -8.42 -8.03
CA SER A 18 -4.22 -8.64 -9.25
C SER A 18 -3.32 -7.44 -9.58
N ILE A 19 -3.78 -6.21 -9.34
CA ILE A 19 -2.98 -4.98 -9.53
C ILE A 19 -1.84 -4.92 -8.53
N ALA A 20 -2.09 -5.21 -7.25
CA ALA A 20 -1.06 -5.25 -6.22
C ALA A 20 0.02 -6.31 -6.53
N ASN A 21 -0.38 -7.48 -7.02
CA ASN A 21 0.56 -8.52 -7.45
C ASN A 21 1.40 -8.09 -8.67
N LEU A 22 0.80 -7.38 -9.64
CA LEU A 22 1.56 -6.83 -10.76
C LEU A 22 2.56 -5.76 -10.27
N ALA A 23 2.15 -4.89 -9.35
CA ALA A 23 3.03 -3.90 -8.77
C ALA A 23 4.22 -4.54 -8.06
N SER A 24 3.99 -5.59 -7.26
CA SER A 24 5.06 -6.37 -6.63
C SER A 24 5.99 -7.02 -7.66
N THR A 25 5.45 -7.46 -8.80
CA THR A 25 6.26 -8.01 -9.89
C THR A 25 7.18 -6.96 -10.49
N PHE A 26 6.68 -5.74 -10.73
CA PHE A 26 7.51 -4.63 -11.22
C PHE A 26 8.54 -4.17 -10.19
N TRP A 27 8.15 -4.08 -8.93
CA TRP A 27 9.06 -3.75 -7.83
C TRP A 27 10.24 -4.73 -7.76
N ASN A 28 9.98 -6.04 -7.81
CA ASN A 28 11.02 -7.08 -7.83
C ASN A 28 11.93 -7.02 -9.08
N GLN A 29 11.49 -6.34 -10.15
CA GLN A 29 12.29 -6.11 -11.36
C GLN A 29 13.08 -4.80 -11.32
N GLY A 30 13.00 -4.03 -10.22
CA GLY A 30 13.59 -2.69 -10.14
C GLY A 30 12.82 -1.63 -10.94
N ARG A 31 11.58 -1.92 -11.35
CA ARG A 31 10.71 -1.04 -12.12
C ARG A 31 9.79 -0.26 -11.17
N TRP A 32 10.42 0.60 -10.36
CA TRP A 32 9.75 1.25 -9.23
C TRP A 32 8.70 2.27 -9.66
N GLU A 33 8.94 3.03 -10.73
CA GLU A 33 7.94 3.98 -11.26
C GLU A 33 6.64 3.28 -11.67
N GLU A 34 6.71 2.13 -12.36
CA GLU A 34 5.51 1.37 -12.71
C GLU A 34 4.86 0.69 -11.51
N ALA A 35 5.64 0.27 -10.52
CA ALA A 35 5.11 -0.27 -9.26
C ALA A 35 4.34 0.80 -8.49
N GLU A 36 4.90 2.00 -8.39
CA GLU A 36 4.29 3.15 -7.70
C GLU A 36 2.94 3.49 -8.32
N GLN A 37 2.86 3.65 -9.64
CA GLN A 37 1.60 4.00 -10.33
C GLN A 37 0.47 3.01 -10.00
N LEU A 38 0.81 1.71 -9.94
CA LEU A 38 -0.16 0.68 -9.60
C LEU A 38 -0.52 0.67 -8.10
N GLN A 39 0.45 0.90 -7.22
CA GLN A 39 0.23 0.97 -5.77
C GLN A 39 -0.57 2.21 -5.37
N VAL A 40 -0.35 3.37 -5.99
CA VAL A 40 -1.17 4.57 -5.82
C VAL A 40 -2.61 4.28 -6.21
N LEU A 41 -2.83 3.66 -7.37
CA LEU A 41 -4.17 3.26 -7.80
C LEU A 41 -4.86 2.34 -6.76
N VAL A 42 -4.17 1.31 -6.29
CA VAL A 42 -4.71 0.38 -5.29
C VAL A 42 -5.02 1.10 -3.98
N THR A 43 -4.13 1.98 -3.53
CA THR A 43 -4.27 2.74 -2.28
C THR A 43 -5.49 3.65 -2.33
N GLU A 44 -5.64 4.46 -3.38
CA GLU A 44 -6.74 5.41 -3.51
C GLU A 44 -8.09 4.71 -3.71
N THR A 45 -8.13 3.63 -4.47
CA THR A 45 -9.35 2.83 -4.60
C THR A 45 -9.72 2.16 -3.27
N SER A 46 -8.76 1.60 -2.54
CA SER A 46 -9.00 0.96 -1.24
C SER A 46 -9.47 1.97 -0.19
N LYS A 47 -8.85 3.16 -0.13
CA LYS A 47 -9.30 4.29 0.71
C LYS A 47 -10.76 4.65 0.42
N THR A 48 -11.13 4.74 -0.86
CA THR A 48 -12.47 5.13 -1.28
C THR A 48 -13.53 4.08 -0.95
N LYS A 49 -13.22 2.78 -1.10
CA LYS A 49 -14.20 1.69 -0.97
C LYS A 49 -14.27 1.10 0.44
N LEU A 50 -13.12 0.94 1.08
CA LEU A 50 -12.97 0.24 2.36
C LEU A 50 -12.73 1.21 3.52
N GLY A 51 -12.27 2.42 3.21
CA GLY A 51 -11.85 3.41 4.18
C GLY A 51 -10.34 3.36 4.44
N VAL A 52 -9.82 4.48 4.96
CA VAL A 52 -8.39 4.66 5.27
C VAL A 52 -7.88 3.71 6.36
N ASP A 53 -8.76 3.31 7.28
CA ASP A 53 -8.40 2.47 8.43
C ASP A 53 -8.49 0.96 8.13
N HIS A 54 -8.90 0.56 6.91
CA HIS A 54 -9.08 -0.85 6.57
C HIS A 54 -7.72 -1.54 6.39
N PRO A 55 -7.52 -2.77 6.89
CA PRO A 55 -6.22 -3.47 6.80
C PRO A 55 -5.63 -3.53 5.39
N SER A 56 -6.46 -3.79 4.37
CA SER A 56 -6.01 -3.79 2.96
C SER A 56 -5.56 -2.40 2.47
N THR A 57 -6.17 -1.33 2.97
CA THR A 57 -5.73 0.04 2.66
C THR A 57 -4.38 0.32 3.31
N LEU A 58 -4.21 -0.04 4.59
CA LEU A 58 -2.95 0.12 5.31
C LEU A 58 -1.82 -0.70 4.66
N THR A 59 -2.09 -1.95 4.28
CA THR A 59 -1.11 -2.81 3.57
C THR A 59 -0.69 -2.22 2.22
N SER A 60 -1.62 -1.61 1.48
CA SER A 60 -1.28 -0.98 0.19
C SER A 60 -0.46 0.31 0.36
N MET A 61 -0.69 1.05 1.45
CA MET A 61 0.13 2.20 1.83
C MET A 61 1.54 1.79 2.25
N ASP A 62 1.69 0.69 3.00
CA ASP A 62 3.01 0.14 3.35
C ASP A 62 3.81 -0.25 2.10
N ASN A 63 3.18 -0.96 1.15
CA ASN A 63 3.82 -1.33 -0.11
C ASN A 63 4.25 -0.10 -0.92
N LEU A 64 3.44 0.96 -0.92
CA LEU A 64 3.77 2.22 -1.59
C LEU A 64 4.96 2.92 -0.92
N ALA A 65 5.00 2.92 0.42
CA ALA A 65 6.12 3.48 1.16
C ALA A 65 7.44 2.74 0.87
N SER A 66 7.42 1.41 0.78
CA SER A 66 8.61 0.63 0.37
C SER A 66 9.10 1.02 -1.03
N THR A 67 8.19 1.20 -1.98
CA THR A 67 8.56 1.67 -3.32
C THR A 67 9.16 3.08 -3.31
N TYR A 68 8.66 3.97 -2.45
CA TYR A 68 9.25 5.30 -2.27
C TYR A 68 10.66 5.25 -1.67
N ILE A 69 10.90 4.38 -0.69
CA ILE A 69 12.24 4.14 -0.13
C ILE A 69 13.23 3.75 -1.23
N ASP A 70 12.87 2.79 -2.08
CA ASP A 70 13.75 2.33 -3.16
C ASP A 70 13.95 3.38 -4.27
N GLN A 71 13.10 4.40 -4.33
CA GLN A 71 13.23 5.56 -5.22
C GLN A 71 13.95 6.75 -4.56
N ASP A 72 14.51 6.58 -3.35
CA ASP A 72 15.09 7.66 -2.54
C ASP A 72 14.09 8.79 -2.16
N GLN A 73 12.79 8.49 -2.20
CA GLN A 73 11.68 9.40 -1.82
C GLN A 73 11.30 9.23 -0.35
N TRP A 74 12.29 9.45 0.52
CA TRP A 74 12.19 9.18 1.97
C TRP A 74 11.08 9.99 2.66
N GLN A 75 10.84 11.22 2.22
CA GLN A 75 9.84 12.11 2.83
C GLN A 75 8.41 11.61 2.55
N GLU A 76 8.14 11.14 1.34
CA GLU A 76 6.86 10.56 0.94
C GLU A 76 6.61 9.23 1.66
N ALA A 77 7.65 8.40 1.78
CA ALA A 77 7.59 7.15 2.53
C ALA A 77 7.29 7.39 4.03
N GLU A 78 8.00 8.34 4.67
CA GLU A 78 7.82 8.68 6.08
C GLU A 78 6.38 9.13 6.35
N GLN A 79 5.83 10.01 5.50
CA GLN A 79 4.46 10.50 5.64
C GLN A 79 3.43 9.37 5.59
N LEU A 80 3.60 8.41 4.67
CA LEU A 80 2.73 7.25 4.58
C LEU A 80 2.84 6.36 5.81
N GLN A 81 4.06 6.05 6.25
CA GLN A 81 4.33 5.18 7.40
C GLN A 81 3.83 5.77 8.72
N VAL A 82 4.02 7.07 8.94
CA VAL A 82 3.45 7.78 10.10
C VAL A 82 1.93 7.68 10.09
N LEU A 83 1.30 7.87 8.91
CA LEU A 83 -0.14 7.77 8.78
C LEU A 83 -0.62 6.35 9.10
N VAL A 84 0.03 5.31 8.56
CA VAL A 84 -0.32 3.90 8.84
C VAL A 84 -0.18 3.59 10.34
N MET A 85 0.94 3.97 10.96
CA MET A 85 1.19 3.76 12.39
C MET A 85 0.10 4.41 13.26
N GLU A 86 -0.21 5.69 13.04
CA GLU A 86 -1.22 6.41 13.82
C GLU A 86 -2.62 5.81 13.66
N ARG A 87 -2.98 5.38 12.44
CA ARG A 87 -4.26 4.69 12.18
C ARG A 87 -4.33 3.33 12.88
N SER A 88 -3.32 2.49 12.72
CA SER A 88 -3.22 1.16 13.35
C SER A 88 -3.29 1.29 14.87
N LYS A 89 -2.52 2.22 15.45
CA LYS A 89 -2.53 2.50 16.89
C LYS A 89 -3.91 2.93 17.39
N THR A 90 -4.59 3.79 16.64
CA THR A 90 -5.93 4.29 17.02
C THR A 90 -6.99 3.19 16.98
N LYS A 91 -6.90 2.26 16.01
CA LYS A 91 -7.93 1.23 15.79
C LYS A 91 -7.68 -0.07 16.52
N LEU A 92 -6.45 -0.52 16.55
CA LEU A 92 -6.04 -1.85 17.00
C LEU A 92 -5.31 -1.78 18.35
N GLY A 93 -4.82 -0.59 18.73
CA GLY A 93 -4.01 -0.39 19.93
C GLY A 93 -2.51 -0.45 19.63
N VAL A 94 -1.72 -0.01 20.62
CA VAL A 94 -0.25 0.10 20.49
C VAL A 94 0.46 -1.25 20.41
N ASP A 95 -0.06 -2.28 21.10
CA ASP A 95 0.55 -3.61 21.18
C ASP A 95 0.11 -4.56 20.05
N HIS A 96 -0.72 -4.08 19.12
CA HIS A 96 -1.20 -4.91 18.01
C HIS A 96 -0.07 -5.21 17.01
N PRO A 97 0.06 -6.44 16.48
CA PRO A 97 1.10 -6.80 15.51
C PRO A 97 1.22 -5.85 14.32
N ASP A 98 0.10 -5.39 13.76
CA ASP A 98 0.10 -4.44 12.64
C ASP A 98 0.63 -3.04 13.03
N THR A 99 0.33 -2.58 14.25
CA THR A 99 0.90 -1.33 14.79
C THR A 99 2.40 -1.48 15.00
N LEU A 100 2.85 -2.61 15.54
CA LEU A 100 4.27 -2.88 15.75
C LEU A 100 5.04 -3.00 14.42
N THR A 101 4.42 -3.63 13.42
CA THR A 101 4.99 -3.76 12.07
C THR A 101 5.17 -2.39 11.42
N SER A 102 4.14 -1.53 11.47
CA SER A 102 4.24 -0.17 10.92
C SER A 102 5.25 0.71 11.68
N MET A 103 5.37 0.56 13.01
CA MET A 103 6.43 1.23 13.78
C MET A 103 7.83 0.75 13.38
N ALA A 104 8.01 -0.56 13.14
CA ALA A 104 9.28 -1.10 12.69
C ALA A 104 9.63 -0.58 11.28
N ASN A 105 8.67 -0.60 10.37
CA ASN A 105 8.84 -0.11 9.02
C ASN A 105 9.19 1.39 9.01
N LEU A 106 8.55 2.22 9.84
CA LEU A 106 8.88 3.64 10.00
C LEU A 106 10.32 3.86 10.47
N ALA A 107 10.86 2.98 11.32
CA ALA A 107 12.25 3.07 11.79
C ALA A 107 13.29 2.72 10.71
N PHE A 108 12.88 2.06 9.63
CA PHE A 108 13.71 1.73 8.47
C PHE A 108 13.51 2.69 7.28
N THR A 109 12.62 3.67 7.44
CA THR A 109 12.40 4.76 6.49
C THR A 109 13.30 5.93 6.88
#